data_AF-A0A7H0FVN4-F1
#
_entry.id   AF-A0A7H0FVN4-F1
#
_cell.length_a   1.000
_cell.length_b   1.000
_cell.length_c   1.000
_cell.angle_alpha   90.00
_cell.angle_beta   90.00
_cell.angle_gamma   90.00
#
_symmetry.space_group_name_H-M   'P 1'
#
loop_
_entity.id
_entity.type
_entity.pdbx_description
1 polymer ?
#
loop_
_entity_poly.entity_id
_entity_poly.type
_entity_poly.pdbx_seq_one_letter_code
_entity_poly.pdbx_strand_id
1 'polypeptide(L)'
;MNDANGYFVFLHPQAIEALGAPIKPYLLGEGEGQHILCREIDTGGALIEMTLAGQTPDGKVVQIELMVPGSMVRMIVSAHGGDEQFGFQPRFGAAPAQALPPVGPTGAPAEAAPQSVPAAIDAPTQTPPKP
;
A
#
# COMPACT_ATOMS: atom_id res chain seq x y z
N MET A 1 1.67 19.85 17.04
CA MET A 1 1.02 18.95 18.03
C MET A 1 0.62 17.72 17.23
N ASN A 2 1.45 16.67 17.29
CA ASN A 2 1.39 15.41 16.55
C ASN A 2 0.97 15.47 15.07
N ASP A 3 1.89 15.94 14.25
CA ASP A 3 2.00 15.57 12.83
C ASP A 3 2.40 14.08 12.73
N ALA A 4 1.51 13.19 13.17
CA ALA A 4 1.68 11.74 13.07
C ALA A 4 1.44 11.33 11.61
N ASN A 5 2.39 11.67 10.75
CA ASN A 5 2.41 11.27 9.35
C ASN A 5 3.13 9.92 9.24
N GLY A 6 2.37 8.85 8.98
CA GLY A 6 2.93 7.50 8.85
C GLY A 6 1.90 6.39 9.06
N TYR A 7 2.42 5.20 9.32
CA TYR A 7 1.65 3.98 9.48
C TYR A 7 1.93 3.35 10.85
N PHE A 8 0.88 2.96 11.55
CA PHE A 8 0.94 2.19 12.79
C PHE A 8 0.69 0.72 12.47
N VAL A 9 1.65 -0.13 12.72
CA VAL A 9 1.55 -1.57 12.46
C VAL A 9 1.43 -2.33 13.77
N PHE A 10 0.29 -2.99 13.94
CA PHE A 10 0.00 -3.84 15.07
C PHE A 10 0.30 -5.28 14.69
N LEU A 11 1.14 -5.93 15.49
CA LEU A 11 1.50 -7.34 15.32
C LEU A 11 0.62 -8.21 16.21
N HIS A 12 0.43 -9.47 15.81
CA HIS A 12 -0.14 -10.45 16.73
C HIS A 12 0.83 -10.73 17.90
N PRO A 13 0.35 -11.07 19.10
CA PRO A 13 1.23 -11.41 20.23
C PRO A 13 2.24 -12.52 19.89
N GLN A 14 1.77 -13.56 19.20
CA GLN A 14 2.61 -14.66 18.70
C GLN A 14 3.73 -14.19 17.75
N ALA A 15 3.51 -13.10 17.00
CA ALA A 15 4.52 -12.54 16.12
C ALA A 15 5.59 -11.78 16.90
N ILE A 16 5.20 -11.04 17.94
CA ILE A 16 6.15 -10.35 18.82
C ILE A 16 7.05 -11.38 19.53
N GLU A 17 6.47 -12.49 19.97
CA GLU A 17 7.22 -13.60 20.57
C GLU A 17 8.17 -14.27 19.56
N ALA A 18 7.68 -14.56 18.35
CA ALA A 18 8.46 -15.24 17.31
C ALA A 18 9.61 -14.36 16.76
N LEU A 19 9.34 -13.07 16.53
CA LEU A 19 10.34 -12.12 16.04
C LEU A 19 11.35 -11.75 17.13
N GLY A 20 10.93 -11.76 18.40
CA GLY A 20 11.82 -11.71 19.55
C GLY A 20 12.57 -10.40 19.74
N ALA A 21 13.83 -10.49 20.19
CA ALA A 21 14.63 -9.34 20.61
C ALA A 21 14.88 -8.25 19.54
N PRO A 22 15.07 -8.58 18.24
CA PRO A 22 15.31 -7.58 17.19
C PRO A 22 14.22 -6.51 17.04
N ILE A 23 12.95 -6.83 17.29
CA ILE A 23 11.86 -5.87 17.06
C ILE A 23 11.55 -4.99 18.26
N LYS A 24 11.96 -5.43 19.47
CA LYS A 24 11.70 -4.74 20.74
C LYS A 24 12.06 -3.24 20.73
N PRO A 25 13.21 -2.79 20.21
CA PRO A 25 13.54 -1.36 20.22
C PRO A 25 12.62 -0.51 19.33
N TYR A 26 11.84 -1.12 18.43
CA TYR A 26 10.95 -0.42 17.51
C TYR A 26 9.47 -0.51 17.92
N LEU A 27 9.17 -1.31 18.95
CA LEU A 27 7.82 -1.41 19.50
C LEU A 27 7.56 -0.20 20.41
N LEU A 28 6.49 0.51 20.10
CA LEU A 28 5.95 1.62 20.86
C LEU A 28 4.65 1.19 21.54
N GLY A 29 4.29 1.89 22.63
CA GLY A 29 3.11 1.55 23.43
C GLY A 29 3.32 0.31 24.31
N GLU A 30 2.25 -0.12 24.96
CA GLU A 30 2.26 -1.24 25.91
C GLU A 30 1.00 -2.10 25.76
N GLY A 31 1.09 -3.38 26.13
CA GLY A 31 -0.05 -4.31 26.11
C GLY A 31 -0.69 -4.45 24.73
N GLU A 32 -2.01 -4.29 24.66
CA GLU A 32 -2.77 -4.41 23.40
C GLU A 32 -2.53 -3.26 22.42
N GLY A 33 -1.99 -2.13 22.89
CA GLY A 33 -1.68 -0.95 22.08
C GLY A 33 -0.28 -1.01 21.45
N GLN A 34 0.45 -2.12 21.60
CA GLN A 34 1.82 -2.25 21.12
C GLN A 34 1.89 -2.24 19.59
N HIS A 35 2.66 -1.33 19.01
CA HIS A 35 2.73 -1.11 17.57
C HIS A 35 4.11 -0.66 17.10
N ILE A 36 4.37 -0.77 15.81
CA ILE A 36 5.55 -0.20 15.14
C ILE A 36 5.10 1.03 14.35
N LEU A 37 5.80 2.15 14.51
CA LEU A 37 5.58 3.34 13.70
C LEU A 37 6.50 3.30 12.46
N CYS A 38 5.88 3.31 11.28
CA CYS A 38 6.54 3.26 9.98
C CYS A 38 6.27 4.53 9.18
N ARG A 39 7.23 4.91 8.35
CA ARG A 39 7.07 5.99 7.38
C ARG A 39 6.39 5.51 6.10
N GLU A 40 6.75 4.31 5.66
CA GLU A 40 6.26 3.70 4.42
C GLU A 40 6.02 2.21 4.63
N ILE A 41 5.03 1.68 3.91
CA ILE A 41 4.68 0.25 3.89
C ILE A 41 4.39 -0.16 2.46
N ASP A 42 4.95 -1.28 2.03
CA ASP A 42 4.55 -2.01 0.82
C ASP A 42 3.95 -3.37 1.19
N THR A 43 2.79 -3.68 0.62
CA THR A 43 2.06 -4.94 0.81
C THR A 43 1.90 -5.73 -0.50
N GLY A 44 2.55 -5.30 -1.58
CA GLY A 44 2.46 -5.94 -2.90
C GLY A 44 3.19 -7.28 -3.00
N GLY A 45 4.06 -7.60 -2.04
CA GLY A 45 4.86 -8.84 -2.01
C GLY A 45 4.30 -9.93 -1.08
N ALA A 46 5.05 -11.04 -1.00
CA ALA A 46 4.77 -12.11 -0.03
C ALA A 46 5.08 -11.70 1.43
N LEU A 47 5.97 -10.72 1.58
CA LEU A 47 6.30 -10.07 2.84
C LEU A 47 5.83 -8.63 2.76
N ILE A 48 5.42 -8.09 3.91
CA ILE A 48 5.13 -6.69 4.09
C ILE A 48 6.46 -5.99 4.35
N GLU A 49 6.81 -5.06 3.47
CA GLU A 49 8.02 -4.24 3.59
C GLU A 49 7.68 -2.96 4.33
N MET A 50 8.46 -2.63 5.35
CA MET A 50 8.18 -1.52 6.26
C MET A 50 9.44 -0.68 6.43
N THR A 51 9.33 0.61 6.12
CA THR A 51 10.43 1.57 6.30
C THR A 51 10.22 2.34 7.59
N LEU A 52 11.15 2.22 8.54
CA LEU A 52 11.10 2.87 9.85
C LEU A 52 12.36 3.70 10.14
N ALA A 53 12.22 4.69 11.01
CA ALA A 53 13.34 5.49 11.47
C ALA A 53 13.92 4.86 12.75
N GLY A 54 15.16 4.40 12.68
CA GLY A 54 15.93 3.94 13.83
C GLY A 54 16.87 5.04 14.33
N GLN A 55 17.36 4.86 15.57
CA GLN A 55 18.46 5.65 16.11
C GLN A 55 19.64 4.73 16.40
N THR A 56 20.83 5.11 15.94
CA THR A 56 22.06 4.41 16.33
C THR A 56 22.47 4.81 17.75
N PRO A 57 23.38 4.06 18.40
CA PRO A 57 23.92 4.42 19.71
C PRO A 57 24.57 5.81 19.74
N ASP A 58 25.05 6.31 18.59
CA ASP A 58 25.61 7.66 18.42
C ASP A 58 24.55 8.75 18.21
N GLY A 59 23.26 8.42 18.33
CA GLY A 59 22.15 9.36 18.14
C GLY A 59 21.90 9.75 16.67
N LYS A 60 22.51 9.05 15.70
CA LYS A 60 22.24 9.30 14.28
C LYS A 60 20.93 8.60 13.89
N VAL A 61 20.08 9.34 13.18
CA VAL A 61 18.88 8.78 12.57
C VAL A 61 19.29 7.92 11.38
N VAL A 62 18.91 6.65 11.40
CA VAL A 62 19.10 5.71 10.29
C VAL A 62 17.75 5.26 9.76
N GLN A 63 17.67 5.02 8.46
CA GLN A 63 16.51 4.34 7.90
C GLN A 63 16.73 2.83 8.00
N ILE A 64 15.69 2.13 8.42
CA ILE A 64 15.69 0.68 8.58
C ILE A 64 14.54 0.15 7.75
N GLU A 65 14.85 -0.89 7.00
CA GLU A 65 13.89 -1.63 6.19
C GLU A 65 13.63 -2.98 6.88
N LEU A 66 12.37 -3.25 7.19
CA LEU A 66 11.93 -4.44 7.89
C LEU A 66 10.94 -5.20 7.01
N MET A 67 11.18 -6.50 6.81
CA MET A 67 10.27 -7.37 6.08
C MET A 67 9.59 -8.31 7.08
N VAL A 68 8.25 -8.30 7.11
CA VAL A 68 7.44 -9.13 8.02
C VAL A 68 6.41 -9.93 7.22
N PRO A 69 6.23 -11.23 7.49
CA PRO A 69 5.13 -11.98 6.88
C PRO A 69 3.77 -11.34 7.18
N GLY A 70 2.91 -11.20 6.18
CA GLY A 70 1.58 -10.60 6.37
C GLY A 70 0.73 -11.32 7.43
N SER A 71 0.91 -12.64 7.60
CA SER A 71 0.24 -13.44 8.63
C SER A 71 0.60 -13.06 10.07
N MET A 72 1.70 -12.32 10.27
CA MET A 72 2.15 -11.85 11.58
C MET A 72 1.55 -10.49 11.94
N VAL A 73 1.03 -9.75 10.96
CA VAL A 73 0.45 -8.42 11.12
C VAL A 73 -1.05 -8.54 11.39
N ARG A 74 -1.50 -7.95 12.49
CA ARG A 74 -2.92 -7.92 12.88
C ARG A 74 -3.66 -6.78 12.18
N MET A 75 -3.04 -5.60 12.13
CA MET A 75 -3.69 -4.38 11.63
C MET A 75 -2.64 -3.36 11.23
N ILE A 76 -2.92 -2.60 10.16
CA ILE A 76 -2.12 -1.45 9.74
C ILE A 76 -3.05 -0.24 9.69
N VAL A 77 -2.66 0.85 10.35
CA VAL A 77 -3.43 2.10 10.39
C VAL A 77 -2.59 3.21 9.77
N SER A 78 -3.06 3.81 8.68
CA SER A 78 -2.45 5.02 8.11
C SER A 78 -3.00 6.26 8.83
N ALA A 79 -2.11 7.10 9.35
CA ALA A 79 -2.46 8.42 9.86
C ALA A 79 -1.74 9.49 9.03
N HIS A 80 -2.51 10.45 8.53
CA HIS A 80 -2.01 11.60 7.81
C HIS A 80 -2.64 12.87 8.36
N GLY A 81 -1.81 13.83 8.71
CA GLY A 81 -2.22 15.14 9.22
C GLY A 81 -2.22 16.18 8.10
N GLY A 82 -3.08 16.06 7.09
CA GLY A 82 -3.21 17.06 6.02
C GLY A 82 -3.79 16.54 4.71
N ASP A 83 -3.91 17.43 3.72
CA ASP A 83 -4.40 17.19 2.33
C ASP A 83 -3.44 16.34 1.45
N GLU A 84 -2.59 15.51 2.07
CA GLU A 84 -1.74 14.55 1.36
C GLU A 84 -2.53 13.28 1.03
N GLN A 85 -2.20 12.63 -0.09
CA GLN A 85 -2.91 11.44 -0.59
C GLN A 85 -3.00 10.34 0.49
N PHE A 86 -4.20 10.16 1.02
CA PHE A 86 -4.54 9.17 2.04
C PHE A 86 -4.73 7.77 1.41
N GLY A 87 -4.05 6.76 1.95
CA GLY A 87 -4.26 5.35 1.58
C GLY A 87 -2.99 4.50 1.52
N PHE A 88 -3.15 3.25 1.07
CA PHE A 88 -2.09 2.25 0.90
C PHE A 88 -1.57 2.16 -0.54
N GLN A 89 -1.72 3.24 -1.32
CA GLN A 89 -1.30 3.22 -2.71
C GLN A 89 0.23 3.21 -2.77
N PRO A 90 0.85 2.33 -3.59
CA PRO A 90 2.28 2.37 -3.80
C PRO A 90 2.67 3.75 -4.30
N ARG A 91 3.61 4.39 -3.59
CA ARG A 91 4.22 5.64 -4.06
C ARG A 91 5.22 5.30 -5.16
N PHE A 92 4.74 4.74 -6.28
CA PHE A 92 5.51 4.75 -7.51
C PHE A 92 5.81 6.21 -7.77
N GLY A 93 7.09 6.57 -7.62
CA GLY A 93 7.56 7.92 -7.38
C GLY A 93 6.68 8.95 -8.08
N ALA A 94 6.13 9.88 -7.31
CA ALA A 94 5.35 10.98 -7.84
C ALA A 94 6.20 11.67 -8.90
N ALA A 95 6.06 11.26 -10.16
CA ALA A 95 6.46 12.05 -11.28
C ALA A 95 5.69 13.35 -11.07
N PRO A 96 6.37 14.52 -11.01
CA PRO A 96 5.63 15.77 -10.95
C PRO A 96 4.60 15.69 -12.06
N ALA A 97 3.33 15.85 -11.70
CA ALA A 97 2.24 15.87 -12.66
C ALA A 97 2.70 16.80 -13.77
N GLN A 98 3.08 16.24 -14.91
CA GLN A 98 3.40 17.04 -16.07
C GLN A 98 2.06 17.69 -16.36
N ALA A 99 1.98 18.99 -16.07
CA ALA A 99 0.81 19.78 -16.33
C ALA A 99 0.44 19.49 -17.78
N LEU A 100 -0.68 18.80 -17.99
CA LEU A 100 -1.21 18.61 -19.32
C LEU A 100 -1.29 20.01 -19.93
N PRO A 101 -0.76 20.21 -21.15
CA PRO A 101 -0.82 21.52 -21.77
C PRO A 101 -2.28 21.98 -21.76
N PRO A 102 -2.56 23.25 -21.42
CA PRO A 102 -3.93 23.74 -21.40
C PRO A 102 -4.52 23.51 -22.79
N VAL A 103 -5.54 22.64 -22.85
CA VAL A 103 -6.32 22.45 -24.07
C VAL A 103 -7.08 23.75 -24.27
N GLY A 104 -6.52 24.64 -25.09
CA GLY A 104 -7.21 25.83 -25.56
C GLY A 104 -8.50 25.44 -26.30
N PRO A 105 -9.43 26.39 -26.53
CA PRO A 105 -10.81 26.12 -26.97
C PRO A 105 -10.97 25.52 -28.39
N THR A 106 -9.91 24.99 -28.99
CA THR A 106 -9.88 24.45 -30.37
C THR A 106 -9.51 22.96 -30.43
N GLY A 107 -9.62 22.22 -29.32
CA GLY A 107 -9.49 20.76 -29.36
C GLY A 107 -10.68 20.12 -30.08
N ALA A 108 -10.46 19.55 -31.27
CA ALA A 108 -11.47 18.74 -31.96
C ALA A 108 -11.89 17.55 -31.07
N PRO A 109 -13.20 17.22 -30.95
CA PRO A 109 -13.65 16.11 -30.12
C PRO A 109 -13.00 14.80 -30.56
N ALA A 110 -12.51 14.02 -29.59
CA ALA A 110 -12.05 12.66 -29.82
C ALA A 110 -13.26 11.76 -30.11
N GLU A 111 -13.49 11.44 -31.39
CA GLU A 111 -14.61 10.62 -31.87
C GLU A 111 -14.25 9.12 -31.89
N ALA A 112 -13.57 8.63 -30.84
CA ALA A 112 -13.22 7.22 -30.73
C ALA A 112 -14.03 6.56 -29.60
N ALA A 113 -14.98 5.71 -29.99
CA ALA A 113 -15.77 4.91 -29.06
C ALA A 113 -14.87 3.88 -28.33
N PRO A 114 -15.07 3.65 -27.02
CA PRO A 114 -14.28 2.68 -26.26
C PRO A 114 -14.58 1.26 -26.74
N GLN A 115 -13.56 0.56 -27.24
CA GLN A 115 -13.66 -0.86 -27.57
C GLN A 115 -13.35 -1.71 -26.34
N SER A 116 -14.38 -2.05 -25.58
CA SER A 116 -14.32 -3.16 -24.63
C SER A 116 -15.68 -3.88 -24.55
N VAL A 117 -15.82 -4.90 -25.39
CA VAL A 117 -16.76 -6.01 -25.15
C VAL A 117 -15.99 -7.31 -25.33
N PRO A 118 -15.91 -8.17 -24.31
CA PRO A 118 -15.34 -9.51 -24.48
C PRO A 118 -16.26 -10.35 -25.39
N ALA A 119 -15.64 -11.09 -26.31
CA ALA A 119 -16.34 -11.94 -27.28
C ALA A 119 -17.17 -13.01 -26.56
N ALA A 120 -18.48 -13.02 -26.84
CA ALA A 120 -19.36 -14.09 -26.43
C ALA A 120 -19.02 -15.35 -27.24
N ILE A 121 -18.63 -16.39 -26.51
CA ILE A 121 -18.44 -17.80 -26.91
C ILE A 121 -19.63 -18.33 -27.71
N ASP A 122 -19.33 -18.92 -28.88
CA ASP A 122 -20.25 -19.59 -29.81
C ASP A 122 -21.09 -20.69 -29.12
N ALA A 123 -22.39 -20.72 -29.43
CA ALA A 123 -23.31 -21.78 -29.04
C ALA A 123 -23.34 -22.91 -30.10
N PRO A 124 -23.33 -24.21 -29.72
CA PRO A 124 -23.42 -25.30 -30.67
C PRO A 124 -24.87 -25.50 -31.17
N THR A 125 -25.08 -25.49 -32.48
CA THR A 125 -26.37 -25.79 -33.13
C THR A 125 -26.58 -27.30 -33.18
N GLN A 126 -27.47 -27.84 -32.34
CA GLN A 126 -28.02 -29.18 -32.56
C GLN A 126 -29.14 -29.12 -33.61
N THR A 127 -29.02 -29.92 -34.66
CA THR A 127 -30.04 -30.08 -35.71
C THR A 127 -30.98 -31.24 -35.35
N PRO A 128 -32.32 -31.10 -35.44
CA PRO A 128 -33.21 -32.26 -35.50
C PRO A 128 -33.58 -32.60 -36.96
N PRO A 129 -33.71 -33.90 -37.33
CA PRO A 129 -34.09 -34.33 -38.67
C PRO A 129 -35.61 -34.23 -38.88
N LYS A 130 -36.03 -34.01 -40.14
CA LYS A 130 -37.44 -33.95 -40.57
C LYS A 130 -37.86 -35.29 -41.22
N PRO A 131 -39.12 -35.75 -41.05
CA PRO A 131 -39.64 -37.01 -41.62
C PRO A 131 -39.77 -37.01 -43.15
#